data_AF-A0A969JND0-F1
#
_entry.id   AF-A0A969JND0-F1
#
_cell.length_a   1.000
_cell.length_b   1.000
_cell.length_c   1.000
_cell.angle_alpha   90.00
_cell.angle_beta   90.00
_cell.angle_gamma   90.00
#
_symmetry.space_group_name_H-M   'P 1'
#
loop_
_entity.id
_entity.type
_entity.pdbx_description
1 polymer ?
#
loop_
_entity_poly.entity_id
_entity_poly.type
_entity_poly.pdbx_seq_one_letter_code
_entity_poly.pdbx_strand_id
1 'polypeptide(L)'
;MFSFMGFFFMGLGPVSIATFSTDGIALTENIFGLIKIRTDLAEIQCYSMRQARNGFGSFDQLILNKKDGQTIFIDSFDQADFKAFRLEIENLLPHDFKAKPNYWTKFYKVTAIWLGLWTGLMIIFMIIR
;
A
#
# COMPACT_ATOMS: atom_id res chain seq x y z
N MET A 1 27.96 14.80 -1.04
CA MET A 1 28.08 13.43 -1.57
C MET A 1 26.69 12.83 -1.64
N PHE A 2 25.98 13.10 -2.74
CA PHE A 2 24.60 12.64 -2.99
C PHE A 2 24.67 11.27 -3.67
N SER A 3 24.53 10.18 -2.92
CA SER A 3 24.18 8.87 -3.51
C SER A 3 23.85 7.86 -2.40
N PHE A 4 22.62 7.89 -1.89
CA PHE A 4 22.06 6.75 -1.16
C PHE A 4 20.53 6.62 -1.28
N MET A 5 19.84 7.64 -1.84
CA MET A 5 18.40 7.61 -2.10
C MET A 5 18.00 6.81 -3.35
N GLY A 6 18.94 6.47 -4.24
CA GLY A 6 18.65 5.78 -5.50
C GLY A 6 18.53 4.25 -5.41
N PHE A 7 19.04 3.63 -4.34
CA PHE A 7 19.19 2.17 -4.31
C PHE A 7 18.02 1.41 -3.68
N PHE A 8 17.17 2.04 -2.86
CA PHE A 8 16.07 1.32 -2.21
C PHE A 8 14.75 1.29 -3.02
N PHE A 9 14.69 2.01 -4.14
CA PHE A 9 13.57 1.89 -5.09
C PHE A 9 13.77 0.76 -6.11
N MET A 10 14.99 0.20 -6.21
CA MET A 10 15.33 -0.95 -7.06
C MET A 10 15.82 -2.10 -6.18
N GLY A 11 14.93 -2.94 -5.63
CA GLY A 11 15.37 -4.22 -5.08
C GLY A 11 14.73 -4.72 -3.78
N LEU A 12 13.67 -4.10 -3.27
CA LEU A 12 12.78 -4.85 -2.38
C LEU A 12 11.92 -5.77 -3.26
N GLY A 13 12.14 -7.08 -3.13
CA GLY A 13 11.18 -8.11 -3.55
C GLY A 13 9.85 -7.95 -2.82
N PRO A 14 8.87 -8.81 -3.09
CA PRO A 14 7.48 -8.64 -2.64
C PRO A 14 7.39 -8.91 -1.14
N VAL A 15 7.92 -7.99 -0.32
CA VAL A 15 7.52 -7.92 1.07
C VAL A 15 6.16 -7.25 1.02
N SER A 16 5.13 -8.07 0.82
CA SER A 16 3.77 -7.63 1.10
C SER A 16 3.69 -7.34 2.59
N ILE A 17 3.61 -6.06 2.92
CA ILE A 17 3.53 -5.60 4.30
C ILE A 17 2.06 -5.58 4.74
N ALA A 18 1.10 -5.58 3.82
CA ALA A 18 -0.32 -5.38 4.12
C ALA A 18 -1.22 -6.31 3.30
N THR A 19 -2.16 -6.96 3.97
CA THR A 19 -3.27 -7.68 3.35
C THR A 19 -4.55 -6.86 3.46
N PHE A 20 -5.49 -7.02 2.52
CA PHE A 20 -6.72 -6.24 2.46
C PHE A 20 -7.93 -7.18 2.50
N SER A 21 -8.98 -6.75 3.16
CA SER A 21 -10.28 -7.43 3.19
C SER A 21 -11.39 -6.41 3.20
N THR A 22 -12.57 -6.80 2.73
CA THR A 22 -13.77 -5.95 2.73
C THR A 22 -14.92 -6.68 3.41
N ASP A 23 -15.72 -5.95 4.18
CA ASP A 23 -16.99 -6.44 4.74
C ASP A 23 -18.21 -5.91 3.96
N GLY A 24 -17.97 -5.28 2.80
CA GLY A 24 -18.99 -4.63 1.96
C GLY A 24 -19.35 -3.20 2.37
N ILE A 25 -18.87 -2.74 3.53
CA ILE A 25 -19.08 -1.37 4.03
C ILE A 25 -17.74 -0.66 4.23
N ALA A 26 -16.71 -1.40 4.62
CA ALA A 26 -15.38 -0.90 4.92
C ALA A 26 -14.29 -1.81 4.36
N LEU A 27 -13.20 -1.18 3.96
CA LEU A 27 -11.93 -1.81 3.64
C LEU A 27 -11.07 -1.90 4.90
N THR A 28 -10.61 -3.10 5.25
CA THR A 28 -9.65 -3.33 6.33
C THR A 28 -8.29 -3.68 5.77
N GLU A 29 -7.31 -2.82 6.03
CA GLU A 29 -5.88 -3.03 5.75
C GLU A 29 -5.24 -3.67 7.00
N ASN A 30 -4.63 -4.84 6.84
CA ASN A 30 -3.96 -5.58 7.90
C ASN A 30 -2.46 -5.64 7.62
N ILE A 31 -1.71 -4.80 8.34
CA ILE A 31 -0.27 -4.60 8.18
C ILE A 31 0.48 -5.55 9.12
N PHE A 32 1.32 -6.41 8.56
CA PHE A 32 2.11 -7.44 9.26
C PHE A 32 1.30 -8.36 10.19
N GLY A 33 -0.03 -8.47 10.00
CA GLY A 33 -0.92 -9.21 10.90
C GLY A 33 -1.17 -8.55 12.26
N LEU A 34 -0.58 -7.38 12.52
CA LEU A 34 -0.56 -6.73 13.84
C LEU A 34 -1.37 -5.43 13.87
N ILE A 35 -1.32 -4.64 12.80
CA ILE A 35 -1.99 -3.33 12.75
C ILE A 35 -3.15 -3.44 11.77
N LYS A 36 -4.36 -3.16 12.25
CA LYS A 36 -5.58 -3.10 11.44
C LYS A 36 -6.01 -1.65 11.26
N ILE A 37 -6.06 -1.20 10.01
CA ILE A 37 -6.57 0.12 9.65
C ILE A 37 -7.88 -0.10 8.90
N ARG A 38 -8.96 0.49 9.41
CA ARG A 38 -10.28 0.44 8.77
C ARG A 38 -10.53 1.74 8.02
N THR A 39 -10.93 1.64 6.76
CA THR A 39 -11.35 2.75 5.90
C THR A 39 -12.77 2.47 5.44
N ASP A 40 -13.70 3.39 5.63
CA ASP A 40 -15.06 3.25 5.10
C ASP A 40 -15.04 3.31 3.56
N LEU A 41 -15.78 2.43 2.87
CA LEU A 41 -15.88 2.48 1.41
C LEU A 41 -16.53 3.78 0.94
N ALA A 42 -17.37 4.42 1.76
CA ALA A 42 -17.93 5.74 1.45
C ALA A 42 -16.86 6.84 1.36
N GLU A 43 -15.68 6.66 1.96
CA GLU A 43 -14.54 7.57 1.80
C GLU A 43 -13.82 7.38 0.47
N ILE A 44 -14.02 6.24 -0.19
CA ILE A 44 -13.39 5.92 -1.46
C ILE A 44 -14.24 6.49 -2.60
N GLN A 45 -13.64 7.35 -3.41
CA GLN A 45 -14.31 8.01 -4.52
C GLN A 45 -14.40 7.10 -5.74
N CYS A 46 -13.29 6.43 -6.08
CA CYS A 46 -13.20 5.59 -7.26
C CYS A 46 -12.06 4.59 -7.16
N TYR A 47 -12.13 3.57 -8.02
CA TYR A 47 -11.03 2.62 -8.21
C TYR A 47 -10.48 2.70 -9.64
N SER A 48 -9.21 2.34 -9.80
CA SER A 48 -8.55 2.15 -11.09
C SER A 48 -7.59 0.97 -11.05
N MET A 49 -7.34 0.35 -12.19
CA MET A 49 -6.40 -0.75 -12.35
C MET A 49 -5.22 -0.28 -13.18
N ARG A 50 -3.99 -0.59 -12.74
CA ARG A 50 -2.77 -0.29 -13.49
C ARG A 50 -1.82 -1.47 -13.40
N GLN A 51 -0.97 -1.60 -14.41
CA GLN A 51 0.16 -2.53 -14.33
C GLN A 51 1.36 -1.79 -13.75
N ALA A 52 1.87 -2.30 -12.64
CA ALA A 52 3.10 -1.82 -12.04
C ALA A 52 4.24 -2.80 -12.33
N ARG A 53 5.48 -2.32 -12.23
CA ARG A 53 6.67 -3.13 -12.46
C ARG A 53 7.68 -2.83 -11.38
N ASN A 54 8.26 -3.89 -10.80
CA ASN A 54 9.40 -3.80 -9.91
C ASN A 54 10.58 -4.61 -10.47
N GLY A 55 11.67 -4.71 -9.72
CA GLY A 55 12.85 -5.51 -10.09
C GLY A 55 12.58 -7.02 -10.26
N PHE A 56 11.41 -7.52 -9.86
CA PHE A 56 11.04 -8.94 -9.85
C PHE A 56 10.01 -9.31 -10.93
N GLY A 57 9.30 -8.34 -11.52
CA GLY A 57 8.33 -8.60 -12.57
C GLY A 57 7.30 -7.48 -12.73
N SER A 58 6.40 -7.67 -13.70
CA SER A 58 5.18 -6.87 -13.83
C SER A 58 4.05 -7.54 -13.04
N PHE A 59 3.24 -6.72 -12.36
CA PHE A 59 2.12 -7.17 -11.55
C PHE A 59 0.95 -6.19 -11.68
N ASP A 60 -0.25 -6.67 -11.39
CA ASP A 60 -1.44 -5.83 -11.40
C ASP A 60 -1.53 -5.06 -10.08
N GLN A 61 -1.90 -3.79 -10.15
CA GLN A 61 -2.08 -2.92 -9.01
C GLN A 61 -3.48 -2.32 -9.07
N LEU A 62 -4.24 -2.60 -8.01
CA LEU A 62 -5.53 -1.96 -7.75
C LEU A 62 -5.28 -0.68 -6.96
N ILE A 63 -5.86 0.42 -7.43
CA ILE A 63 -5.64 1.76 -6.89
C ILE A 63 -6.98 2.32 -6.46
N LEU A 64 -7.11 2.62 -5.16
CA LEU A 64 -8.32 3.21 -4.58
C LEU A 64 -8.04 4.64 -4.19
N ASN A 65 -8.74 5.59 -4.81
CA ASN A 65 -8.59 7.01 -4.49
C ASN A 65 -9.66 7.44 -3.50
N LYS A 66 -9.21 7.98 -2.37
CA LYS A 66 -10.09 8.54 -1.34
C LYS A 66 -10.49 9.97 -1.69
N LYS A 67 -11.63 10.39 -1.15
CA LYS A 67 -12.16 11.76 -1.26
C LYS A 67 -11.26 12.81 -0.61
N ASP A 68 -10.44 12.41 0.36
CA ASP A 68 -9.46 13.28 1.04
C ASP A 68 -8.16 13.48 0.23
N GLY A 69 -8.06 12.89 -0.96
CA GLY A 69 -6.89 12.97 -1.83
C GLY A 69 -5.79 11.96 -1.53
N GLN A 70 -5.98 11.05 -0.56
CA GLN A 70 -5.09 9.92 -0.34
C GLN A 70 -5.38 8.77 -1.31
N THR A 71 -4.38 7.92 -1.52
CA THR A 71 -4.51 6.74 -2.38
C THR A 71 -4.05 5.48 -1.66
N ILE A 72 -4.88 4.45 -1.69
CA ILE A 72 -4.54 3.10 -1.26
C ILE A 72 -4.09 2.30 -2.50
N PHE A 73 -2.94 1.67 -2.39
CA PHE A 73 -2.38 0.81 -3.43
C PHE A 73 -2.42 -0.63 -2.93
N ILE A 74 -2.98 -1.52 -3.74
CA ILE A 74 -3.11 -2.95 -3.43
C ILE A 74 -2.45 -3.70 -4.59
N ASP A 75 -1.29 -4.29 -4.35
CA ASP A 75 -0.53 -4.98 -5.38
C ASP A 75 -0.98 -6.46 -5.45
N SER A 76 -0.95 -7.09 -6.64
CA SER A 76 -1.54 -8.42 -6.82
C SER A 76 -0.86 -9.53 -6.03
N PHE A 77 0.41 -9.34 -5.67
CA PHE A 77 1.16 -10.27 -4.81
C PHE A 77 0.84 -10.07 -3.32
N ASP A 78 0.17 -8.98 -2.94
CA ASP A 78 -0.23 -8.72 -1.56
C ASP A 78 -1.45 -9.56 -1.13
N GLN A 79 -2.16 -10.14 -2.10
CA GLN A 79 -3.41 -10.87 -1.89
C GLN A 79 -3.29 -12.31 -2.38
N ALA A 80 -3.71 -13.27 -1.55
CA ALA A 80 -3.79 -14.68 -1.95
C ALA A 80 -4.78 -14.89 -3.12
N ASP A 81 -5.93 -14.20 -3.07
CA ASP A 81 -6.99 -14.29 -4.09
C ASP A 81 -7.30 -12.91 -4.70
N PHE A 82 -6.28 -12.27 -5.26
CA PHE A 82 -6.39 -10.91 -5.83
C PHE A 82 -7.54 -10.76 -6.84
N LYS A 83 -7.81 -11.78 -7.68
CA LYS A 83 -8.87 -11.73 -8.68
C LYS A 83 -10.27 -11.64 -8.06
N ALA A 84 -10.53 -12.42 -7.02
CA ALA A 84 -11.81 -12.42 -6.32
C ALA A 84 -12.02 -11.08 -5.60
N PHE A 85 -10.98 -10.65 -4.86
CA PHE A 85 -11.00 -9.36 -4.17
C PHE A 85 -11.20 -8.17 -5.12
N ARG A 86 -10.55 -8.20 -6.29
CA ARG A 86 -10.77 -7.20 -7.34
C ARG A 86 -12.24 -7.15 -7.74
N LEU A 87 -12.85 -8.29 -8.08
CA LEU A 87 -14.25 -8.35 -8.50
C LEU A 87 -15.21 -7.80 -7.43
N GLU A 88 -14.94 -8.07 -6.15
CA GLU A 88 -15.71 -7.47 -5.05
C GLU A 88 -15.63 -5.95 -5.05
N ILE A 89 -14.43 -5.39 -5.23
CA ILE A 89 -14.23 -3.94 -5.31
C ILE A 89 -14.88 -3.34 -6.55
N GLU A 90 -14.81 -4.01 -7.71
CA GLU A 90 -15.47 -3.56 -8.95
C GLU A 90 -17.00 -3.45 -8.79
N ASN A 91 -17.60 -4.32 -7.97
CA ASN A 91 -19.04 -4.27 -7.66
C ASN A 91 -19.42 -3.17 -6.66
N LEU A 92 -18.48 -2.75 -5.81
CA LEU A 92 -18.74 -1.83 -4.70
C LEU A 92 -18.40 -0.37 -5.03
N LEU A 93 -17.47 -0.12 -5.94
CA LEU A 93 -16.95 1.22 -6.22
C LEU A 93 -17.05 1.55 -7.71
N PRO A 94 -17.24 2.83 -8.08
CA PRO A 94 -17.24 3.24 -9.47
C PRO A 94 -15.81 3.24 -10.05
N HIS A 95 -15.69 2.79 -11.29
CA HIS A 95 -14.43 2.79 -12.02
C HIS A 95 -14.12 4.17 -12.61
N ASP A 96 -12.89 4.66 -12.45
CA ASP A 96 -12.41 5.86 -13.13
C ASP A 96 -10.98 5.70 -13.64
N PHE A 97 -10.85 5.57 -14.97
CA PHE A 97 -9.55 5.41 -15.63
C PHE A 97 -8.70 6.69 -15.59
N LYS A 98 -9.31 7.87 -15.44
CA LYS A 98 -8.61 9.16 -15.44
C LYS A 98 -8.08 9.53 -14.06
N ALA A 99 -8.51 8.84 -13.01
CA ALA A 99 -8.06 9.10 -11.65
C ALA A 99 -6.53 8.94 -11.55
N LYS A 100 -5.86 10.03 -11.15
CA LYS A 100 -4.41 10.06 -10.96
C LYS A 100 -4.08 9.60 -9.54
N PRO A 101 -3.32 8.50 -9.37
CA PRO A 101 -2.92 8.02 -8.06
C PRO A 101 -2.01 9.05 -7.38
N ASN A 102 -2.26 9.31 -6.10
CA ASN A 102 -1.37 10.10 -5.28
C ASN A 102 -0.25 9.22 -4.70
N TYR A 103 0.85 9.11 -5.45
CA TYR A 103 2.02 8.32 -5.06
C TYR A 103 2.76 8.85 -3.82
N TRP A 104 2.54 10.12 -3.44
CA TRP A 104 3.10 10.66 -2.19
C TRP A 104 2.61 9.89 -0.96
N THR A 105 1.38 9.38 -0.99
CA THR A 105 0.81 8.55 0.08
C THR A 105 1.64 7.29 0.33
N LYS A 106 2.10 6.63 -0.75
CA LYS A 106 2.96 5.42 -0.66
C LYS A 106 4.34 5.77 -0.12
N PHE A 107 4.90 6.91 -0.55
CA PHE A 107 6.19 7.40 -0.05
C PHE A 107 6.17 7.65 1.46
N TYR A 108 5.18 8.39 1.98
CA TYR A 108 5.11 8.71 3.41
C TYR A 108 4.94 7.48 4.31
N LYS A 109 4.10 6.51 3.92
CA LYS A 109 3.93 5.26 4.68
C LYS A 109 5.26 4.50 4.83
N VAL A 110 6.01 4.35 3.74
CA VAL A 110 7.31 3.65 3.76
C VAL A 110 8.35 4.42 4.57
N THR A 111 8.43 5.74 4.39
CA THR A 111 9.37 6.58 5.14
C THR A 111 9.08 6.53 6.64
N ALA A 112 7.82 6.56 7.06
CA ALA A 112 7.42 6.48 8.46
C ALA A 112 7.83 5.15 9.10
N ILE A 113 7.59 4.02 8.42
CA ILE A 113 8.00 2.69 8.89
C ILE A 113 9.52 2.62 9.02
N TRP A 114 10.26 3.12 8.03
CA TRP A 114 11.73 3.10 8.04
C TRP A 114 12.32 3.96 9.16
N LEU A 115 11.80 5.17 9.36
CA LEU A 115 12.22 6.05 10.46
C LEU A 115 11.89 5.43 11.83
N GLY A 116 10.73 4.78 11.96
CA GLY A 116 10.34 4.06 13.18
C GLY A 116 11.30 2.90 13.50
N LEU A 117 11.64 2.08 12.52
CA LEU A 117 12.63 1.01 12.67
C LEU A 117 14.01 1.53 13.07
N TRP A 118 14.48 2.59 12.40
CA TRP A 118 15.80 3.16 12.65
C TRP A 118 15.91 3.78 14.05
N THR A 119 14.89 4.54 14.46
CA THR A 119 14.82 5.12 15.82
C THR A 119 14.75 4.04 16.90
N GLY A 120 13.95 2.99 16.70
CA GLY A 120 13.88 1.84 17.61
C GLY A 120 15.24 1.14 17.77
N LEU A 121 15.95 0.89 16.66
CA LEU A 121 17.29 0.31 16.71
C LEU A 121 18.28 1.20 17.48
N MET A 122 18.27 2.51 17.24
CA MET A 122 19.15 3.43 17.96
C MET A 122 18.89 3.45 19.48
N ILE A 123 17.62 3.41 19.90
CA ILE A 123 17.27 3.34 21.33
C ILE A 123 17.78 2.03 21.94
N ILE A 124 17.61 0.90 21.26
CA ILE A 124 18.13 -0.40 21.73
C ILE A 124 19.66 -0.36 21.89
N PHE A 125 20.38 0.19 20.91
CA PHE A 125 21.83 0.37 20.99
C PHE A 125 22.27 1.28 22.14
N MET A 126 21.48 2.30 22.49
CA MET A 126 21.78 3.19 23.63
C MET A 126 21.51 2.52 24.98
N ILE A 127 20.54 1.61 25.08
CA ILE A 127 20.19 0.92 26.34
C ILE A 127 21.14 -0.25 26.63
N ILE A 128 21.63 -0.93 25.58
CA ILE A 128 22.54 -2.08 25.71
C ILE A 128 23.99 -1.65 26.00
N ARG A 129 24.32 -0.36 25.82
CA ARG A 129 25.65 0.22 26.06
C ARG A 129 25.76 0.85 27.44
#